data_AF-A0A382G7R0-F1
#
_entry.id   AF-A0A382G7R0-F1
#
_cell.length_a   1.000
_cell.length_b   1.000
_cell.length_c   1.000
_cell.angle_alpha   90.00
_cell.angle_beta   90.00
_cell.angle_gamma   90.00
#
_symmetry.space_group_name_H-M   'P 1'
#
loop_
_entity.id
_entity.type
_entity.pdbx_description
1 polymer ?
#
loop_
_entity_poly.entity_id
_entity_poly.type
_entity_poly.pdbx_seq_one_letter_code
_entity_poly.pdbx_strand_id
1 'polypeptide(L)'
;MRIAFITVHGCPLRQAGSKDSGGMNIYILEMVKRLAARGVKVDVFTRHHDSLDPQIVPLAPGARLVHLPAGPPSLNKDGVYELLPIFTAQMRRFCISNRLIYDLISTHYWLSGLVGMRLASEWAVPHVTSFHTMAEMKRRGRPEELEISQRDASEFKIASTAASVVVWTDDEKEAVVNYCGVD
;
A
#
# COMPACT_ATOMS: atom_id res chain seq x y z
N MET A 1 19.29 -2.60 6.35
CA MET A 1 18.05 -1.93 5.92
C MET A 1 16.89 -2.91 5.91
N ARG A 2 15.74 -2.53 6.47
CA ARG A 2 14.47 -3.24 6.43
C ARG A 2 13.33 -2.28 6.04
N ILE A 3 12.51 -2.66 5.06
CA ILE A 3 11.40 -1.84 4.56
C ILE A 3 10.08 -2.53 4.85
N ALA A 4 9.10 -1.78 5.35
CA ALA A 4 7.71 -2.20 5.42
C ALA A 4 6.98 -1.78 4.16
N PHE A 5 6.54 -2.74 3.36
CA PHE A 5 5.65 -2.51 2.23
C PHE A 5 4.21 -2.64 2.70
N ILE A 6 3.32 -1.75 2.29
CA ILE A 6 1.90 -1.81 2.66
C ILE A 6 1.03 -1.80 1.40
N THR A 7 0.19 -2.83 1.27
CA THR A 7 -0.80 -3.01 0.20
C THR A 7 -2.11 -3.52 0.79
N VAL A 8 -2.91 -2.64 1.39
CA VAL A 8 -4.08 -3.07 2.20
C VAL A 8 -5.16 -3.76 1.36
N HIS A 9 -5.39 -3.26 0.14
CA HIS A 9 -6.53 -3.62 -0.71
C HIS A 9 -6.21 -4.68 -1.77
N GLY A 10 -4.94 -5.07 -1.90
CA GLY A 10 -4.48 -6.03 -2.90
C GLY A 10 -3.44 -6.98 -2.31
N CYS A 11 -3.38 -8.20 -2.83
CA CYS A 11 -2.45 -9.22 -2.37
C CYS A 11 -1.48 -9.62 -3.49
N PRO A 12 -0.14 -9.51 -3.29
CA PRO A 12 0.87 -9.89 -4.29
C PRO A 12 0.79 -11.34 -4.79
N LEU A 13 0.15 -12.23 -4.02
CA LEU A 13 -0.02 -13.64 -4.37
C LEU A 13 -1.36 -13.97 -5.03
N ARG A 14 -2.30 -13.02 -5.11
CA ARG A 14 -3.54 -13.26 -5.86
C ARG A 14 -3.24 -13.26 -7.36
N GLN A 15 -3.81 -14.24 -8.06
CA GLN A 15 -3.63 -14.43 -9.49
C GLN A 15 -4.06 -13.20 -10.29
N ALA A 16 -3.18 -12.74 -11.17
CA ALA A 16 -3.44 -11.65 -12.10
C ALA A 16 -4.67 -11.93 -12.97
N GLY A 17 -5.54 -10.93 -13.14
CA GLY A 17 -6.79 -11.05 -13.92
C GLY A 17 -8.06 -11.22 -13.09
N SER A 18 -7.97 -11.28 -11.76
CA SER A 18 -9.13 -11.15 -10.88
C SER A 18 -9.43 -9.68 -10.54
N LYS A 19 -10.66 -9.37 -10.07
CA LYS A 19 -11.22 -8.02 -9.87
C LYS A 19 -10.31 -7.02 -9.12
N ASP A 20 -9.42 -7.51 -8.26
CA ASP A 20 -8.47 -6.73 -7.45
C ASP A 20 -6.99 -7.16 -7.66
N SER A 21 -6.69 -7.88 -8.74
CA SER A 21 -5.35 -8.38 -9.04
C SER A 21 -4.88 -7.90 -10.40
N GLY A 22 -4.24 -6.73 -10.39
CA GLY A 22 -3.69 -6.06 -11.57
C GLY A 22 -2.17 -5.90 -11.53
N GLY A 23 -1.67 -4.98 -12.37
CA GLY A 23 -0.23 -4.71 -12.52
C GLY A 23 0.48 -4.32 -11.21
N MET A 24 -0.22 -3.68 -10.27
CA MET A 24 0.34 -3.34 -8.95
C MET A 24 0.83 -4.57 -8.18
N ASN A 25 0.06 -5.67 -8.17
CA ASN A 25 0.44 -6.87 -7.38
C ASN A 25 1.69 -7.51 -7.96
N ILE A 26 1.79 -7.58 -9.28
CA ILE A 26 2.97 -8.07 -10.00
C ILE A 26 4.16 -7.15 -9.70
N TYR A 27 3.98 -5.83 -9.82
CA TYR A 27 5.02 -4.84 -9.54
C TYR A 27 5.57 -5.00 -8.12
N ILE A 28 4.71 -5.08 -7.11
CA ILE A 28 5.13 -5.24 -5.71
C ILE A 28 5.91 -6.54 -5.54
N LEU A 29 5.38 -7.68 -6.03
CA LEU A 29 6.05 -8.97 -5.89
C LEU A 29 7.46 -8.93 -6.51
N GLU A 30 7.56 -8.38 -7.71
CA GLU A 30 8.79 -8.33 -8.49
C GLU A 30 9.80 -7.30 -7.94
N MET A 31 9.33 -6.18 -7.39
CA MET A 31 10.16 -5.19 -6.71
C MET A 31 10.72 -5.75 -5.40
N VAL A 32 9.87 -6.39 -4.59
CA VAL A 32 10.25 -6.97 -3.29
C VAL A 32 11.33 -8.05 -3.47
N LYS A 33 11.18 -8.95 -4.45
CA LYS A 33 12.21 -9.95 -4.78
C LYS A 33 13.54 -9.30 -5.18
N ARG A 34 13.50 -8.26 -6.01
CA ARG A 34 14.71 -7.54 -6.49
C ARG A 34 15.42 -6.78 -5.37
N LEU A 35 14.68 -6.22 -4.41
CA LEU A 35 15.23 -5.58 -3.22
C LEU A 35 15.88 -6.63 -2.30
N ALA A 36 15.20 -7.76 -2.09
CA ALA A 36 15.70 -8.86 -1.28
C ALA A 36 17.00 -9.45 -1.83
N ALA A 37 17.09 -9.65 -3.15
CA ALA A 37 18.32 -10.07 -3.82
C ALA A 37 19.50 -9.10 -3.65
N ARG A 38 19.23 -7.84 -3.31
CA ARG A 38 20.24 -6.81 -3.00
C ARG A 38 20.53 -6.69 -1.49
N GLY A 39 20.04 -7.62 -0.67
CA GLY A 39 20.28 -7.66 0.78
C GLY A 39 19.31 -6.83 1.63
N VAL A 40 18.26 -6.27 1.04
CA VAL A 40 17.22 -5.53 1.77
C VAL A 40 16.21 -6.49 2.37
N LYS A 41 15.93 -6.37 3.68
CA LYS A 41 14.86 -7.17 4.31
C LYS A 41 13.51 -6.51 4.02
N VAL A 42 12.52 -7.26 3.55
CA VAL A 42 11.22 -6.69 3.21
C VAL A 42 10.07 -7.49 3.82
N ASP A 43 9.21 -6.79 4.56
CA ASP A 43 7.92 -7.33 5.00
C ASP A 43 6.83 -6.62 4.20
N VAL A 44 6.03 -7.38 3.45
CA VAL A 44 4.86 -6.87 2.75
C VAL A 44 3.64 -7.13 3.61
N PHE A 45 2.91 -6.09 3.99
CA PHE A 45 1.71 -6.17 4.80
C PHE A 45 0.47 -6.00 3.91
N THR A 46 -0.45 -6.94 4.06
CA THR A 46 -1.74 -6.96 3.36
C THR A 46 -2.83 -7.46 4.29
N ARG A 47 -4.09 -7.17 3.95
CA ARG A 47 -5.26 -7.73 4.66
C ARG A 47 -5.43 -9.21 4.33
N HIS A 48 -6.16 -9.96 5.16
CA HIS A 48 -6.71 -11.25 4.74
C HIS A 48 -7.68 -11.07 3.56
N HIS A 49 -7.53 -11.93 2.58
CA HIS A 49 -8.30 -11.97 1.34
C HIS A 49 -9.00 -13.32 1.15
N ASP A 50 -8.61 -14.32 1.93
CA ASP A 50 -9.29 -15.58 2.19
C ASP A 50 -9.17 -15.91 3.69
N SER A 51 -10.14 -16.63 4.24
CA SER A 51 -10.07 -17.13 5.63
C SER A 51 -8.93 -18.13 5.86
N LEU A 52 -8.45 -18.77 4.79
CA LEU A 52 -7.38 -19.76 4.81
C LEU A 52 -6.01 -19.18 4.48
N ASP A 53 -5.91 -17.86 4.25
CA ASP A 53 -4.63 -17.20 3.99
C ASP A 53 -3.65 -17.46 5.16
N PRO A 54 -2.47 -18.05 4.90
CA PRO A 54 -1.46 -18.18 5.93
C PRO A 54 -1.01 -16.79 6.40
N GLN A 55 -0.86 -16.60 7.71
CA GLN A 55 -0.45 -15.30 8.25
C GLN A 55 0.88 -14.82 7.66
N ILE A 56 1.83 -15.73 7.42
CA ILE A 56 3.15 -15.41 6.86
C ILE A 56 3.44 -16.33 5.68
N VAL A 57 3.80 -15.76 4.54
CA VAL A 57 4.20 -16.49 3.34
C VAL A 57 5.58 -16.01 2.87
N PRO A 58 6.59 -16.89 2.71
CA PRO A 58 7.86 -16.52 2.12
C PRO A 58 7.68 -16.07 0.67
N LEU A 59 8.26 -14.93 0.29
CA LEU A 59 8.26 -14.44 -1.11
C LEU A 59 9.62 -14.68 -1.79
N ALA A 60 10.70 -14.51 -1.04
CA ALA A 60 12.09 -14.79 -1.43
C ALA A 60 12.98 -14.83 -0.17
N PRO A 61 14.24 -15.29 -0.24
CA PRO A 61 15.18 -15.11 0.86
C PRO A 61 15.30 -13.62 1.22
N GLY A 62 14.94 -13.27 2.47
CA GLY A 62 14.92 -11.88 2.94
C GLY A 62 13.60 -11.12 2.71
N ALA A 63 12.59 -11.73 2.07
CA ALA A 63 11.28 -11.13 1.87
C ALA A 63 10.11 -12.06 2.22
N ARG A 64 9.10 -11.52 2.87
CA ARG A 64 7.86 -12.25 3.21
C ARG A 64 6.62 -11.37 3.07
N LEU A 65 5.50 -12.02 2.81
CA LEU A 65 4.17 -11.47 2.89
C LEU A 65 3.59 -11.77 4.28
N VAL A 66 2.94 -10.78 4.88
CA VAL A 66 2.27 -10.88 6.16
C VAL A 66 0.82 -10.47 5.96
N HIS A 67 -0.09 -11.43 6.11
CA HIS A 67 -1.51 -11.15 6.12
C HIS A 67 -1.98 -10.79 7.53
N LEU A 68 -2.78 -9.73 7.62
CA LEU A 68 -3.31 -9.23 8.88
C LEU A 68 -4.85 -9.29 8.89
N PRO A 69 -5.46 -9.72 10.01
CA PRO A 69 -6.92 -9.75 10.13
C PRO A 69 -7.47 -8.34 10.27
N ALA A 70 -8.13 -7.82 9.25
CA ALA A 70 -8.91 -6.59 9.35
C ALA A 70 -10.21 -6.78 8.57
N GLY A 71 -11.30 -7.04 9.31
CA GLY A 71 -12.63 -7.29 8.75
C GLY A 71 -12.74 -8.51 7.80
N PRO A 72 -13.92 -8.74 7.22
CA PRO A 72 -14.18 -9.88 6.34
C PRO A 72 -13.46 -9.75 4.99
N PRO A 73 -13.03 -10.86 4.35
CA PRO A 73 -12.24 -10.81 3.11
C PRO A 73 -12.92 -10.14 1.91
N SER A 74 -14.24 -10.28 1.77
CA SER A 74 -15.02 -9.93 0.56
C SER A 74 -15.44 -8.46 0.41
N LEU A 75 -14.75 -7.53 1.06
CA LEU A 75 -15.12 -6.11 1.05
C LEU A 75 -14.68 -5.38 -0.22
N ASN A 76 -15.54 -4.46 -0.68
CA ASN A 76 -15.18 -3.44 -1.67
C ASN A 76 -14.27 -2.36 -1.04
N LYS A 77 -13.80 -1.40 -1.85
CA LYS A 77 -12.87 -0.35 -1.41
C LYS A 77 -13.42 0.49 -0.26
N ASP A 78 -14.70 0.80 -0.28
CA ASP A 78 -15.40 1.58 0.76
C ASP A 78 -15.35 0.82 2.10
N GLY A 79 -15.67 -0.47 2.09
CA GLY A 79 -15.55 -1.32 3.26
C GLY A 79 -14.11 -1.44 3.75
N VAL A 80 -13.12 -1.45 2.86
CA VAL A 80 -11.70 -1.47 3.25
C VAL A 80 -11.26 -0.14 3.87
N TYR A 81 -11.77 1.01 3.41
CA TYR A 81 -11.48 2.31 3.99
C TYR A 81 -11.85 2.39 5.47
N GLU A 82 -13.03 1.90 5.85
CA GLU A 82 -13.48 1.86 7.24
C GLU A 82 -12.62 0.94 8.14
N LEU A 83 -11.87 0.01 7.53
CA LEU A 83 -11.02 -0.95 8.25
C LEU A 83 -9.58 -0.49 8.42
N LEU A 84 -9.17 0.65 7.83
CA LEU A 84 -7.79 1.13 7.94
C LEU A 84 -7.32 1.30 9.40
N PRO A 85 -8.13 1.79 10.36
CA PRO A 85 -7.72 1.85 11.76
C PRO A 85 -7.45 0.47 12.37
N ILE A 86 -8.28 -0.53 12.04
CA ILE A 86 -8.11 -1.91 12.50
C ILE A 86 -6.85 -2.51 11.90
N PHE A 87 -6.66 -2.35 10.58
CA PHE A 87 -5.45 -2.82 9.89
C PHE A 87 -4.17 -2.21 10.50
N THR A 88 -4.18 -0.90 10.74
CA THR A 88 -3.07 -0.17 11.37
C THR A 88 -2.76 -0.73 12.76
N ALA A 89 -3.77 -0.98 13.58
CA ALA A 89 -3.60 -1.56 14.92
C ALA A 89 -3.02 -2.98 14.88
N GLN A 90 -3.46 -3.80 13.93
CA GLN A 90 -2.96 -5.16 13.75
C GLN A 90 -1.52 -5.19 13.25
N MET A 91 -1.17 -4.29 12.33
CA MET A 91 0.22 -4.13 11.88
C MET A 91 1.11 -3.72 13.05
N ARG A 92 0.69 -2.73 13.85
CA ARG A 92 1.40 -2.32 15.07
C ARG A 92 1.62 -3.49 16.02
N ARG A 93 0.56 -4.25 16.32
CA ARG A 93 0.63 -5.43 17.19
C ARG A 93 1.61 -6.46 16.66
N PHE A 94 1.53 -6.79 15.37
CA PHE A 94 2.44 -7.74 14.73
C PHE A 94 3.89 -7.28 14.85
N CYS A 95 4.18 -6.01 14.59
CA CYS A 95 5.52 -5.45 14.69
C CYS A 95 6.08 -5.53 16.11
N ILE A 96 5.27 -5.17 17.13
CA ILE A 96 5.65 -5.27 18.54
C ILE A 96 5.94 -6.72 18.92
N SER A 97 5.03 -7.65 18.63
CA SER A 97 5.18 -9.07 19.00
C SER A 97 6.40 -9.74 18.34
N ASN A 98 6.78 -9.27 17.15
CA ASN A 98 7.91 -9.81 16.39
C ASN A 98 9.19 -8.96 16.52
N ARG A 99 9.19 -7.91 17.36
CA ARG A 99 10.32 -6.98 17.55
C ARG A 99 10.85 -6.42 16.23
N LEU A 100 9.93 -5.98 15.37
CA LEU A 100 10.25 -5.45 14.05
C LEU A 100 10.42 -3.94 14.11
N ILE A 101 11.53 -3.47 13.54
CA ILE A 101 11.85 -2.06 13.34
C ILE A 101 12.12 -1.90 11.84
N TYR A 102 11.65 -0.81 11.26
CA TYR A 102 11.78 -0.49 9.85
C TYR A 102 12.57 0.80 9.69
N ASP A 103 13.30 0.90 8.58
CA ASP A 103 14.03 2.11 8.19
C ASP A 103 13.18 2.99 7.24
N LEU A 104 12.15 2.41 6.62
CA LEU A 104 11.32 3.04 5.60
C LEU A 104 9.95 2.33 5.53
N ILE A 105 8.90 3.11 5.30
CA ILE A 105 7.59 2.60 4.87
C ILE A 105 7.38 2.93 3.40
N SER A 106 7.07 1.91 2.59
CA SER A 106 6.67 2.03 1.18
C SER A 106 5.20 1.64 1.03
N THR A 107 4.34 2.56 0.60
CA THR A 107 2.91 2.28 0.41
C THR A 107 2.53 2.22 -1.05
N HIS A 108 1.62 1.31 -1.37
CA HIS A 108 1.08 1.17 -2.71
C HIS A 108 -0.44 1.35 -2.68
N TYR A 109 -0.91 2.35 -3.42
CA TYR A 109 -2.27 2.87 -3.47
C TYR A 109 -2.69 3.73 -2.27
N TRP A 110 -3.70 4.58 -2.48
CA TRP A 110 -4.10 5.63 -1.53
C TRP A 110 -4.57 5.08 -0.17
N LEU A 111 -5.30 3.95 -0.14
CA LEU A 111 -5.71 3.29 1.10
C LEU A 111 -4.49 2.91 1.97
N SER A 112 -3.46 2.34 1.33
CA SER A 112 -2.22 1.98 2.00
C SER A 112 -1.43 3.22 2.39
N GLY A 113 -1.49 4.28 1.58
CA GLY A 113 -0.88 5.57 1.86
C GLY A 113 -1.37 6.18 3.18
N LEU A 114 -2.67 6.11 3.48
CA LEU A 114 -3.21 6.56 4.77
C LEU A 114 -2.62 5.79 5.97
N VAL A 115 -2.49 4.47 5.84
CA VAL A 115 -1.88 3.62 6.87
C VAL A 115 -0.40 3.95 7.04
N GLY A 116 0.33 4.06 5.93
CA GLY A 116 1.77 4.36 5.97
C GLY A 116 2.06 5.74 6.52
N MET A 117 1.32 6.77 6.11
CA MET A 117 1.43 8.12 6.66
C MET A 117 1.28 8.12 8.19
N ARG A 118 0.30 7.36 8.71
CA ARG A 118 0.07 7.25 10.14
C ARG A 118 1.22 6.55 10.86
N LEU A 119 1.64 5.38 10.38
CA LEU A 119 2.69 4.58 11.02
C LEU A 119 4.08 5.22 10.89
N ALA A 120 4.36 5.89 9.76
CA ALA A 120 5.60 6.62 9.54
C ALA A 120 5.78 7.77 10.53
N SER A 121 4.69 8.52 10.77
CA SER A 121 4.68 9.53 11.82
C SER A 121 4.89 8.94 13.23
N GLU A 122 4.25 7.81 13.54
CA GLU A 122 4.42 7.14 14.85
C GLU A 122 5.82 6.57 15.06
N TRP A 123 6.46 6.06 13.99
CA TRP A 123 7.76 5.39 14.07
C TRP A 123 8.93 6.31 13.73
N ALA A 124 8.66 7.57 13.37
CA ALA A 124 9.64 8.56 12.94
C ALA A 124 10.55 8.05 11.80
N VAL A 125 9.94 7.43 10.78
CA VAL A 125 10.63 6.91 9.58
C VAL A 125 10.09 7.58 8.32
N PRO A 126 10.87 7.67 7.24
CA PRO A 126 10.38 8.18 5.97
C PRO A 126 9.21 7.33 5.44
N HIS A 127 8.26 8.02 4.79
CA HIS A 127 7.15 7.42 4.05
C HIS A 127 7.32 7.72 2.56
N VAL A 128 7.45 6.67 1.76
CA VAL A 128 7.44 6.75 0.30
C VAL A 128 6.16 6.10 -0.21
N THR A 129 5.52 6.72 -1.19
CA THR A 129 4.22 6.24 -1.71
C THR A 129 4.19 6.20 -3.23
N SER A 130 3.46 5.24 -3.78
CA SER A 130 3.03 5.25 -5.17
C SER A 130 1.52 5.07 -5.23
N PHE A 131 0.83 5.94 -5.97
CA PHE A 131 -0.63 5.86 -6.07
C PHE A 131 -1.10 4.76 -7.02
N HIS A 132 -0.32 4.40 -8.06
CA HIS A 132 -0.66 3.48 -9.15
C HIS A 132 -1.82 3.94 -10.04
N THR A 133 -2.87 4.49 -9.43
CA THR A 133 -3.94 5.25 -10.07
C THR A 133 -4.41 6.31 -9.09
N MET A 134 -4.76 7.50 -9.59
CA MET A 134 -5.38 8.57 -8.79
C MET A 134 -6.86 8.73 -9.11
N ALA A 135 -7.63 9.35 -8.21
CA ALA A 135 -9.05 9.60 -8.43
C ALA A 135 -9.26 10.48 -9.68
N GLU A 136 -8.42 11.49 -9.84
CA GLU A 136 -8.40 12.42 -10.97
C GLU A 136 -8.29 11.68 -12.32
N MET A 137 -7.30 10.79 -12.44
CA MET A 137 -7.07 9.99 -13.65
C MET A 137 -8.24 9.06 -13.96
N LYS A 138 -8.86 8.46 -12.92
CA LYS A 138 -10.04 7.61 -13.11
C LYS A 138 -11.24 8.43 -13.58
N ARG A 139 -11.46 9.64 -13.05
CA ARG A 139 -12.52 10.53 -13.54
C ARG A 139 -12.33 10.95 -15.00
N ARG A 140 -11.10 11.19 -15.45
CA ARG A 140 -10.81 11.50 -16.86
C ARG A 140 -11.14 10.32 -17.79
N GLY A 141 -10.79 9.10 -17.38
CA GLY A 141 -10.96 7.90 -18.21
C GLY A 141 -12.34 7.25 -18.12
N ARG A 142 -13.03 7.37 -16.98
CA ARG A 142 -14.30 6.72 -16.64
C ARG A 142 -15.14 7.60 -15.70
N PRO A 143 -15.70 8.72 -16.21
CA PRO A 143 -16.43 9.68 -15.38
C PRO A 143 -17.68 9.11 -14.71
N GLU A 144 -18.23 8.00 -15.23
CA GLU A 144 -19.36 7.26 -14.68
C GLU A 144 -19.01 6.42 -13.43
N GLU A 145 -17.73 6.07 -13.24
CA GLU A 145 -17.27 5.37 -12.05
C GLU A 145 -17.04 6.36 -10.90
N LEU A 146 -17.99 6.45 -9.98
CA LEU A 146 -17.85 7.28 -8.79
C LEU A 146 -16.79 6.70 -7.84
N GLU A 147 -15.90 7.58 -7.39
CA GLU A 147 -14.94 7.29 -6.33
C GLU A 147 -15.52 7.71 -4.97
N ILE A 148 -15.00 7.12 -3.90
CA ILE A 148 -15.43 7.52 -2.55
C ILE A 148 -15.02 8.97 -2.27
N SER A 149 -15.87 9.70 -1.55
CA SER A 149 -15.70 11.13 -1.29
C SER A 149 -14.42 11.47 -0.52
N GLN A 150 -13.89 10.51 0.25
CA GLN A 150 -12.67 10.68 1.03
C GLN A 150 -11.40 10.56 0.19
N ARG A 151 -11.48 10.01 -1.04
CA ARG A 151 -10.30 9.65 -1.82
C ARG A 151 -9.48 10.88 -2.20
N ASP A 152 -10.11 11.92 -2.74
CA ASP A 152 -9.42 13.14 -3.17
C ASP A 152 -8.64 13.80 -2.02
N ALA A 153 -9.31 14.04 -0.89
CA ALA A 153 -8.67 14.63 0.28
C ALA A 153 -7.57 13.73 0.88
N SER A 154 -7.74 12.41 0.78
CA SER A 154 -6.74 11.44 1.23
C SER A 154 -5.49 11.46 0.34
N GLU A 155 -5.66 11.44 -0.98
CA GLU A 155 -4.56 11.50 -1.94
C GLU A 155 -3.76 12.79 -1.77
N PHE A 156 -4.42 13.94 -1.64
CA PHE A 156 -3.77 15.23 -1.34
C PHE A 156 -2.96 15.18 -0.04
N LYS A 157 -3.57 14.68 1.04
CA LYS A 157 -2.90 14.60 2.35
C LYS A 157 -1.69 13.66 2.34
N ILE A 158 -1.80 12.54 1.64
CA ILE A 158 -0.69 11.59 1.47
C ILE A 158 0.45 12.26 0.68
N ALA A 159 0.13 12.87 -0.46
CA ALA A 159 1.14 13.48 -1.33
C ALA A 159 1.90 14.62 -0.62
N SER A 160 1.19 15.44 0.15
CA SER A 160 1.78 16.58 0.87
C SER A 160 2.61 16.21 2.11
N THR A 161 2.51 14.97 2.60
CA THR A 161 3.21 14.53 3.82
C THR A 161 4.22 13.42 3.58
N ALA A 162 4.14 12.70 2.46
CA ALA A 162 5.12 11.69 2.09
C ALA A 162 6.50 12.35 1.85
N ALA A 163 7.56 11.65 2.25
CA ALA A 163 8.93 12.08 1.96
C ALA A 163 9.23 12.04 0.45
N SER A 164 8.58 11.14 -0.29
CA SER A 164 8.62 11.12 -1.76
C SER A 164 7.41 10.41 -2.33
N VAL A 165 6.97 10.84 -3.52
CA VAL A 165 6.00 10.13 -4.35
C VAL A 165 6.74 9.51 -5.53
N VAL A 166 6.63 8.19 -5.70
CA VAL A 166 7.25 7.46 -6.82
C VAL A 166 6.20 7.23 -7.89
N VAL A 167 6.52 7.71 -9.10
CA VAL A 167 5.72 7.65 -10.33
C VAL A 167 6.53 6.96 -11.44
N TRP A 168 5.88 6.47 -12.48
CA TRP A 168 6.52 5.73 -13.58
C TRP A 168 6.81 6.58 -14.82
N THR A 169 6.10 7.69 -15.00
CA THR A 169 6.26 8.58 -16.17
C THR A 169 6.22 10.05 -15.77
N ASP A 170 6.77 10.90 -16.64
CA ASP A 170 6.68 12.36 -16.48
C ASP A 170 5.22 12.85 -16.51
N ASP A 171 4.37 12.24 -17.35
CA ASP A 171 2.93 12.53 -17.38
C ASP A 171 2.24 12.26 -16.02
N GLU A 172 2.62 11.16 -15.34
CA GLU A 172 2.09 10.85 -14.01
C GLU A 172 2.62 11.83 -12.97
N LYS A 173 3.89 12.25 -13.08
CA LYS A 173 4.44 13.32 -12.23
C LYS A 173 3.63 14.60 -12.38
N GLU A 174 3.45 15.09 -13.61
CA GLU A 174 2.68 16.32 -13.87
C GLU A 174 1.24 16.20 -13.37
N ALA A 175 0.61 15.03 -13.53
CA ALA A 175 -0.73 14.78 -13.01
C ALA A 175 -0.77 14.86 -11.47
N VAL A 176 0.20 14.28 -10.75
CA VAL A 176 0.31 14.38 -9.29
C VAL A 176 0.52 15.84 -8.86
N VAL A 177 1.44 16.56 -9.50
CA VAL A 177 1.74 17.96 -9.19
C VAL A 177 0.51 18.84 -9.39
N ASN A 178 -0.16 18.72 -10.54
CA ASN A 178 -1.34 19.54 -10.87
C ASN A 178 -2.55 19.23 -9.98
N TYR A 179 -2.74 17.98 -9.61
CA TYR A 179 -3.89 17.54 -8.83
C TYR A 179 -3.71 17.76 -7.32
N CYS A 180 -2.52 17.45 -6.79
CA CYS A 180 -2.23 17.54 -5.37
C CYS A 180 -1.53 18.84 -4.96
N GLY A 181 -1.03 19.65 -5.90
CA GLY A 181 -0.30 20.88 -5.59
C GLY A 181 0.99 20.65 -4.80
N VAL A 182 1.74 19.60 -5.14
CA VAL A 182 3.00 19.21 -4.50
C VAL A 182 4.15 19.24 -5.50
N ASP A 183 5.39 19.46 -5.05
CA ASP A 183 6.60 19.54 -5.88
C ASP A 183 7.35 18.19 -6.00
#